data_AF-A0A1Z8KQL5-F1
#
_entry.id   AF-A0A1Z8KQL5-F1
#
_cell.length_a   1.000
_cell.length_b   1.000
_cell.length_c   1.000
_cell.angle_alpha   90.00
_cell.angle_beta   90.00
_cell.angle_gamma   90.00
#
_symmetry.space_group_name_H-M   'P 1'
#
loop_
_entity.id
_entity.type
_entity.pdbx_description
1 polymer ?
#
loop_
_entity_poly.entity_id
_entity_poly.type
_entity_poly.pdbx_seq_one_letter_code
_entity_poly.pdbx_strand_id
1 'polypeptide(L)'
;MHNSRILTIKFILILFSFLNANYNHGYNSSVKQFDYYDSIYTKATDLIKNDKLEKSIMLLKEIISKQRTYQKNDDILIMNANYDLGQIYLSRLGDYNKAVIQFEQIYNNVYSGYEKEVQGSNKKNLIELKEKSLFMLGYVFHNHLGNFTLAQNYYNTFLSKFPNSDLSSSVEYELNMINAAVKNFNK
;
A
#
# COMPACT_ATOMS: atom_id res chain seq x y z
N MET A 1 -14.86 -55.19 -40.75
CA MET A 1 -13.60 -54.46 -41.03
C MET A 1 -13.83 -52.99 -40.76
N HIS A 2 -13.57 -52.58 -39.51
CA HIS A 2 -13.66 -51.19 -39.05
C HIS A 2 -12.40 -50.44 -39.51
N ASN A 3 -12.54 -49.47 -40.42
CA ASN A 3 -11.48 -48.50 -40.68
C ASN A 3 -11.88 -47.16 -40.06
N SER A 4 -11.39 -46.95 -38.84
CA SER A 4 -11.34 -45.66 -38.18
C SER A 4 -10.41 -44.73 -38.97
N ARG A 5 -10.98 -43.68 -39.58
CA ARG A 5 -10.18 -42.56 -40.09
C ARG A 5 -10.15 -41.48 -39.02
N ILE A 6 -8.97 -41.36 -38.42
CA ILE A 6 -8.57 -40.34 -37.47
C ILE A 6 -8.85 -38.96 -38.08
N LEU A 7 -9.73 -38.19 -37.43
CA LEU A 7 -10.00 -36.80 -37.72
C LEU A 7 -8.85 -35.97 -37.12
N THR A 8 -7.82 -35.66 -37.90
CA THR A 8 -6.77 -34.72 -37.49
C THR A 8 -7.29 -33.29 -37.60
N ILE A 9 -7.69 -32.73 -36.47
CA ILE A 9 -8.00 -31.30 -36.33
C ILE A 9 -6.68 -30.53 -36.53
N LYS A 10 -6.51 -29.90 -37.70
CA LYS A 10 -5.49 -28.88 -37.91
C LYS A 10 -5.90 -27.63 -37.15
N PHE A 11 -5.29 -27.39 -35.99
CA PHE A 11 -5.32 -26.08 -35.34
C PHE A 11 -4.58 -25.08 -36.24
N ILE A 12 -5.32 -24.14 -36.83
CA ILE A 12 -4.78 -22.97 -37.51
C ILE A 12 -4.30 -22.01 -36.40
N LEU A 13 -2.98 -21.94 -36.20
CA LEU A 13 -2.35 -20.87 -35.44
C LEU A 13 -2.37 -19.60 -36.29
N ILE A 14 -3.28 -18.68 -35.98
CA ILE A 14 -3.24 -17.32 -36.51
C ILE A 14 -2.11 -16.59 -35.78
N LEU A 15 -0.94 -16.53 -36.42
CA LEU A 15 0.12 -15.59 -36.07
C LEU A 15 -0.37 -14.17 -36.36
N PHE A 16 -0.73 -13.42 -35.31
CA PHE A 16 -0.82 -11.97 -35.40
C PHE A 16 0.60 -11.42 -35.53
N SER A 17 0.99 -11.11 -36.76
CA SER A 17 2.16 -10.30 -37.07
C SER A 17 1.84 -8.85 -36.70
N PHE A 18 2.23 -8.44 -35.50
CA PHE A 18 2.36 -7.02 -35.23
C PHE A 18 3.62 -6.51 -35.93
N LEU A 19 3.38 -5.60 -36.88
CA LEU A 19 4.39 -4.79 -37.55
C LEU A 19 5.35 -4.17 -36.52
N ASN A 20 6.64 -4.47 -36.69
CA ASN A 20 7.73 -3.75 -36.05
C ASN A 20 7.74 -2.30 -36.56
N ALA A 21 7.11 -1.40 -35.81
CA ALA A 21 7.50 -0.01 -35.82
C ALA A 21 8.80 0.09 -35.02
N ASN A 22 9.91 0.37 -35.73
CA ASN A 22 11.18 0.74 -35.12
C ASN A 22 11.00 1.99 -34.24
N TYR A 23 10.73 1.80 -32.96
CA TYR A 23 11.02 2.81 -31.95
C TYR A 23 12.38 2.48 -31.35
N ASN A 24 13.35 3.30 -31.74
CA ASN A 24 14.67 3.36 -31.14
C ASN A 24 14.52 3.92 -29.71
N HIS A 25 14.06 3.08 -28.76
CA HIS A 25 14.00 3.45 -27.35
C HIS A 25 15.31 3.03 -26.67
N GLY A 26 16.33 3.86 -26.88
CA GLY A 26 17.61 3.75 -26.21
C GLY A 26 17.43 3.79 -24.70
N TYR A 27 17.83 2.70 -24.06
CA TYR A 27 18.45 2.57 -22.74
C TYR A 27 18.74 3.89 -21.98
N ASN A 28 17.70 4.60 -21.48
CA ASN A 28 17.83 5.76 -20.59
C ASN A 28 16.51 6.32 -19.99
N SER A 29 15.37 5.63 -20.13
CA SER A 29 14.05 6.13 -19.67
C SER A 29 13.71 5.76 -18.23
N SER A 30 14.08 4.55 -17.77
CA SER A 30 13.76 4.06 -16.42
C SER A 30 14.50 4.82 -15.31
N VAL A 31 15.77 5.15 -15.51
CA VAL A 31 16.59 5.91 -14.55
C VAL A 31 16.07 7.34 -14.38
N LYS A 32 15.75 8.04 -15.48
CA LYS A 32 15.16 9.39 -15.42
C LYS A 32 13.75 9.41 -14.81
N GLN A 33 12.98 8.35 -15.00
CA GLN A 33 11.64 8.22 -14.43
C GLN A 33 11.68 7.96 -12.92
N PHE A 34 12.70 7.24 -12.43
CA PHE A 34 12.96 7.04 -11.01
C PHE A 34 13.19 8.40 -10.32
N ASP A 35 14.07 9.23 -10.88
CA ASP A 35 14.38 10.56 -10.34
C ASP A 35 13.14 11.50 -10.32
N TYR A 36 12.21 11.37 -11.28
CA TYR A 36 11.01 12.22 -11.35
C TYR A 36 10.05 11.99 -10.18
N TYR A 37 9.63 10.74 -9.94
CA TYR A 37 8.64 10.47 -8.89
C TYR A 37 9.23 10.62 -7.49
N ASP A 38 10.53 10.34 -7.30
CA ASP A 38 11.23 10.67 -6.06
C ASP A 38 11.24 12.18 -5.81
N SER A 39 11.45 13.00 -6.84
CA SER A 39 11.36 14.46 -6.75
C SER A 39 9.95 14.93 -6.40
N ILE A 40 8.91 14.35 -7.01
CA ILE A 40 7.51 14.63 -6.66
C ILE A 40 7.26 14.32 -5.19
N TYR A 41 7.73 13.17 -4.70
CA TYR A 41 7.52 12.77 -3.31
C TYR A 41 8.22 13.72 -2.33
N THR A 42 9.47 14.12 -2.61
CA THR A 42 10.16 15.14 -1.82
C THR A 42 9.35 16.45 -1.77
N LYS A 43 8.87 16.92 -2.92
CA LYS A 43 8.01 18.12 -2.98
C LYS A 43 6.71 17.95 -2.20
N ALA A 44 6.07 16.78 -2.30
CA ALA A 44 4.84 16.48 -1.58
C ALA A 44 5.05 16.52 -0.06
N THR A 45 6.13 15.91 0.44
CA THR A 45 6.46 15.93 1.88
C THR A 45 6.82 17.33 2.39
N ASP A 46 7.50 18.14 1.59
CA ASP A 46 7.76 19.54 1.94
C ASP A 46 6.47 20.37 1.95
N LEU A 47 5.54 20.12 1.04
CA LEU A 47 4.21 20.76 1.08
C LEU A 47 3.42 20.36 2.34
N ILE A 48 3.53 19.12 2.82
CA ILE A 48 2.92 18.68 4.10
C ILE A 48 3.50 19.50 5.25
N LYS A 49 4.83 19.61 5.34
CA LYS A 49 5.52 20.38 6.40
C LYS A 49 5.11 21.86 6.40
N ASN A 50 4.79 22.42 5.23
CA ASN A 50 4.37 23.80 5.05
C ASN A 50 2.84 23.99 5.01
N ASP A 51 2.09 22.97 5.43
CA ASP A 51 0.63 22.95 5.48
C ASP A 51 -0.12 23.23 4.16
N LYS A 52 0.54 23.01 3.03
CA LYS A 52 -0.03 23.16 1.68
C LYS A 52 -0.67 21.84 1.24
N LEU A 53 -1.67 21.41 1.98
CA LEU A 53 -2.24 20.05 1.89
C LEU A 53 -2.84 19.72 0.53
N GLU A 54 -3.62 20.61 -0.07
CA GLU A 54 -4.27 20.36 -1.37
C GLU A 54 -3.25 20.00 -2.46
N LYS A 55 -2.17 20.80 -2.55
CA LYS A 55 -1.09 20.55 -3.51
C LYS A 55 -0.35 19.26 -3.20
N SER A 56 -0.12 18.96 -1.92
CA SER A 56 0.50 17.69 -1.52
C SER A 56 -0.35 16.49 -1.92
N ILE A 57 -1.66 16.53 -1.63
CA ILE A 57 -2.61 15.46 -1.98
C ILE A 57 -2.60 15.20 -3.49
N MET A 58 -2.57 16.25 -4.31
CA MET A 58 -2.49 16.11 -5.76
C MET A 58 -1.23 15.34 -6.20
N LEU A 59 -0.08 15.70 -5.65
CA LEU A 59 1.20 15.03 -5.95
C LEU A 59 1.26 13.58 -5.44
N LEU A 60 0.72 13.31 -4.24
CA LEU A 60 0.65 11.96 -3.69
C LEU A 60 -0.26 11.07 -4.56
N LYS A 61 -1.41 11.60 -5.02
CA LYS A 61 -2.30 10.88 -5.95
C LYS A 61 -1.64 10.62 -7.29
N GLU A 62 -0.84 11.56 -7.81
CA GLU A 62 -0.06 11.34 -9.03
C GLU A 62 0.88 10.14 -8.87
N ILE A 63 1.64 10.08 -7.78
CA ILE A 63 2.51 8.93 -7.46
C ILE A 63 1.70 7.63 -7.39
N ILE A 64 0.58 7.62 -6.67
CA ILE A 64 -0.26 6.43 -6.48
C ILE A 64 -0.86 5.94 -7.80
N SER A 65 -1.17 6.86 -8.72
CA SER A 65 -1.74 6.52 -10.04
C SER A 65 -0.74 5.90 -11.01
N LYS A 66 0.57 5.92 -10.68
CA LYS A 66 1.61 5.29 -11.49
C LYS A 66 1.32 3.79 -11.65
N GLN A 67 1.40 3.29 -12.88
CA GLN A 67 1.30 1.86 -13.16
C GLN A 67 2.39 1.10 -12.39
N ARG A 68 1.98 0.12 -11.57
CA ARG A 68 2.92 -0.75 -10.86
C ARG A 68 3.76 -1.54 -11.87
N THR A 69 5.07 -1.45 -11.76
CA THR A 69 6.01 -2.18 -12.62
C THR A 69 6.56 -3.45 -11.97
N TYR A 70 6.00 -3.87 -10.83
CA TYR A 70 6.50 -4.96 -9.95
C TYR A 70 7.96 -4.76 -9.50
N GLN A 71 8.47 -3.52 -9.58
CA GLN A 71 9.78 -3.16 -9.05
C GLN A 71 9.65 -2.76 -7.58
N LYS A 72 10.52 -3.31 -6.72
CA LYS A 72 10.54 -3.04 -5.26
C LYS A 72 10.58 -1.54 -4.92
N ASN A 73 11.31 -0.75 -5.70
CA ASN A 73 11.42 0.69 -5.47
C ASN A 73 10.12 1.46 -5.78
N ASP A 74 9.39 1.05 -6.82
CA ASP A 74 8.07 1.62 -7.13
C ASP A 74 7.09 1.28 -6.00
N ASP A 75 7.12 0.05 -5.48
CA ASP A 75 6.30 -0.33 -4.33
C ASP A 75 6.64 0.52 -3.09
N ILE A 76 7.93 0.73 -2.77
CA ILE A 76 8.35 1.60 -1.66
C ILE A 76 7.74 2.99 -1.81
N LEU A 77 7.88 3.59 -3.00
CA LEU A 77 7.42 4.94 -3.27
C LEU A 77 5.89 5.06 -3.18
N ILE A 78 5.17 4.14 -3.82
CA ILE A 78 3.71 4.12 -3.82
C ILE A 78 3.17 3.86 -2.41
N MET A 79 3.78 2.96 -1.63
CA MET A 79 3.32 2.65 -0.28
C MET A 79 3.58 3.82 0.70
N ASN A 80 4.71 4.50 0.56
CA ASN A 80 4.95 5.75 1.30
C ASN A 80 3.93 6.83 0.95
N ALA A 81 3.60 6.98 -0.35
CA ALA A 81 2.60 7.95 -0.78
C ALA A 81 1.19 7.63 -0.25
N ASN A 82 0.79 6.36 -0.25
CA ASN A 82 -0.45 5.92 0.39
C ASN A 82 -0.44 6.26 1.88
N TYR A 83 0.66 5.99 2.58
CA TYR A 83 0.74 6.19 4.02
C TYR A 83 0.58 7.65 4.39
N ASP A 84 1.33 8.54 3.75
CA ASP A 84 1.25 9.98 3.99
C ASP A 84 -0.12 10.54 3.61
N LEU A 85 -0.73 10.06 2.51
CA LEU A 85 -2.09 10.46 2.14
C LEU A 85 -3.13 9.98 3.17
N GLY A 86 -2.98 8.76 3.69
CA GLY A 86 -3.80 8.23 4.76
C GLY A 86 -3.70 9.04 6.04
N GLN A 87 -2.49 9.46 6.42
CA GLN A 87 -2.25 10.33 7.57
C GLN A 87 -2.87 11.73 7.38
N ILE A 88 -2.81 12.31 6.17
CA ILE A 88 -3.50 13.57 5.88
C ILE A 88 -5.01 13.40 6.06
N TYR A 89 -5.59 12.34 5.48
CA TYR A 89 -7.02 12.08 5.61
C TYR A 89 -7.44 11.90 7.06
N LEU A 90 -6.69 11.12 7.83
CA LEU A 90 -6.97 10.88 9.24
C LEU A 90 -6.85 12.15 10.09
N SER A 91 -5.65 12.75 10.11
CA SER A 91 -5.29 13.73 11.13
C SER A 91 -5.55 15.17 10.73
N ARG A 92 -5.61 15.46 9.42
CA ARG A 92 -5.78 16.84 8.93
C ARG A 92 -7.18 17.12 8.41
N LEU A 93 -7.83 16.10 7.82
CA LEU A 93 -9.14 16.27 7.17
C LEU A 93 -10.28 15.56 7.91
N GLY A 94 -10.00 14.63 8.83
CA GLY A 94 -11.01 13.83 9.52
C GLY A 94 -11.80 12.90 8.58
N ASP A 95 -11.27 12.60 7.39
CA ASP A 95 -11.90 11.72 6.41
C ASP A 95 -11.45 10.27 6.65
N TYR A 96 -12.02 9.68 7.70
CA TYR A 96 -11.61 8.37 8.21
C TYR A 96 -11.80 7.24 7.18
N ASN A 97 -12.85 7.30 6.37
CA ASN A 97 -13.09 6.31 5.32
C ASN A 97 -11.98 6.36 4.25
N LYS A 98 -11.57 7.56 3.82
CA LYS A 98 -10.44 7.68 2.89
C LYS A 98 -9.11 7.26 3.52
N ALA A 99 -8.92 7.53 4.81
CA ALA A 99 -7.73 7.07 5.54
C ALA A 99 -7.64 5.55 5.55
N VAL A 100 -8.73 4.84 5.89
CA VAL A 100 -8.82 3.37 5.85
C VAL A 100 -8.44 2.85 4.47
N ILE A 101 -9.02 3.40 3.39
CA ILE A 101 -8.70 2.98 2.02
C ILE A 101 -7.19 3.02 1.76
N GLN A 102 -6.50 4.10 2.17
CA GLN A 102 -5.05 4.19 1.93
C GLN A 102 -4.24 3.20 2.76
N PHE A 103 -4.58 2.99 4.03
CA PHE A 103 -3.87 2.03 4.88
C PHE A 103 -4.11 0.58 4.43
N GLU A 104 -5.31 0.26 3.94
CA GLU A 104 -5.60 -1.05 3.34
C GLU A 104 -4.81 -1.30 2.06
N GLN A 105 -4.59 -0.27 1.23
CA GLN A 105 -3.72 -0.41 0.05
C GLN A 105 -2.32 -0.89 0.44
N ILE A 106 -1.80 -0.44 1.58
CA ILE A 106 -0.48 -0.87 2.06
C ILE A 106 -0.54 -2.28 2.61
N TYR A 107 -1.47 -2.53 3.53
CA TYR A 107 -1.59 -3.83 4.20
C TYR A 107 -1.79 -4.99 3.21
N ASN A 108 -2.63 -4.78 2.18
CA ASN A 108 -2.99 -5.81 1.21
C ASN A 108 -1.97 -6.04 0.10
N ASN A 109 -1.04 -5.10 -0.13
CA ASN A 109 -0.13 -5.18 -1.28
C ASN A 109 1.36 -5.27 -0.92
N VAL A 110 1.73 -5.24 0.36
CA VAL A 110 3.11 -5.51 0.81
C VAL A 110 3.24 -6.98 1.18
N TYR A 111 3.95 -7.79 0.38
CA TYR A 111 4.09 -9.24 0.58
C TYR A 111 5.31 -9.62 1.45
N SER A 112 5.35 -10.87 1.94
CA SER A 112 6.53 -11.42 2.61
C SER A 112 7.67 -11.63 1.61
N GLY A 113 8.89 -11.17 1.92
CA GLY A 113 10.06 -11.29 1.03
C GLY A 113 10.76 -9.96 0.72
N TYR A 114 10.20 -8.82 1.14
CA TYR A 114 10.82 -7.49 0.97
C TYR A 114 11.87 -7.13 2.03
N GLU A 115 12.34 -8.10 2.82
CA GLU A 115 13.14 -7.85 4.01
C GLU A 115 14.56 -7.40 3.70
N LYS A 116 14.94 -6.29 4.36
CA LYS A 116 16.21 -5.53 4.35
C LYS A 116 16.45 -4.64 3.10
N GLU A 117 16.89 -3.42 3.42
CA GLU A 117 17.17 -2.23 2.59
C GLU A 117 15.93 -1.51 2.00
N VAL A 118 15.80 -0.18 2.12
CA VAL A 118 16.80 0.89 1.90
C VAL A 118 16.79 1.94 3.02
N GLN A 119 17.97 2.28 3.56
CA GLN A 119 18.20 3.51 4.32
C GLN A 119 18.58 4.62 3.34
N GLY A 120 17.60 5.43 2.94
CA GLY A 120 17.75 6.57 2.03
C GLY A 120 16.64 7.57 2.25
N SER A 121 16.98 8.85 2.23
CA SER A 121 16.26 10.01 2.77
C SER A 121 14.72 9.94 2.71
N ASN A 122 14.10 10.12 3.88
CA ASN A 122 12.70 10.48 4.13
C ASN A 122 11.62 9.40 3.89
N LYS A 123 11.96 8.21 3.37
CA LYS A 123 10.99 7.12 3.10
C LYS A 123 11.10 6.00 4.13
N LYS A 124 9.95 5.46 4.51
CA LYS A 124 9.84 4.27 5.37
C LYS A 124 10.04 3.01 4.53
N ASN A 125 10.61 1.97 5.13
CA ASN A 125 10.71 0.68 4.44
C ASN A 125 9.34 -0.03 4.43
N LEU A 126 9.19 -1.04 3.55
CA LEU A 126 7.89 -1.69 3.33
C LEU A 126 7.35 -2.44 4.56
N ILE A 127 8.21 -3.04 5.37
CA ILE A 127 7.79 -3.75 6.60
C ILE A 127 7.28 -2.74 7.62
N GLU A 128 8.03 -1.66 7.85
CA GLU A 128 7.61 -0.55 8.72
C GLU A 128 6.26 0.04 8.27
N LEU A 129 6.06 0.24 6.97
CA LEU A 129 4.80 0.72 6.41
C LEU A 129 3.66 -0.26 6.67
N LYS A 130 3.89 -1.57 6.53
CA LYS A 130 2.87 -2.58 6.78
C LYS A 130 2.48 -2.65 8.25
N GLU A 131 3.47 -2.64 9.16
CA GLU A 131 3.25 -2.56 10.61
C GLU A 131 2.42 -1.32 10.96
N LYS A 132 2.91 -0.13 10.57
CA LYS A 132 2.23 1.13 10.88
C LYS A 132 0.83 1.17 10.29
N SER A 133 0.63 0.73 9.06
CA SER A 133 -0.71 0.72 8.44
C SER A 133 -1.68 -0.20 9.17
N LEU A 134 -1.21 -1.37 9.63
CA LEU A 134 -2.04 -2.30 10.37
C LEU A 134 -2.42 -1.75 11.76
N PHE A 135 -1.48 -1.09 12.44
CA PHE A 135 -1.78 -0.32 13.66
C PHE A 135 -2.81 0.79 13.38
N MET A 136 -2.60 1.58 12.33
CA MET A 136 -3.49 2.69 11.99
C MET A 136 -4.90 2.21 11.62
N LEU A 137 -5.05 1.07 10.94
CA LEU A 137 -6.36 0.48 10.66
C LEU A 137 -7.10 0.16 11.96
N GLY A 138 -6.46 -0.54 12.89
CA GLY A 138 -7.03 -0.79 14.22
C GLY A 138 -7.43 0.51 14.92
N TYR A 139 -6.55 1.50 14.89
CA TYR A 139 -6.76 2.80 15.53
C TYR A 139 -7.96 3.55 14.96
N VAL A 140 -8.09 3.63 13.64
CA VAL A 140 -9.20 4.34 12.99
C VAL A 140 -10.53 3.63 13.26
N PHE A 141 -10.56 2.29 13.15
CA PHE A 141 -11.77 1.54 13.44
C PHE A 141 -12.19 1.66 14.91
N HIS A 142 -11.24 1.66 15.84
CA HIS A 142 -11.52 1.83 17.27
C HIS A 142 -12.00 3.25 17.58
N ASN A 143 -11.17 4.25 17.30
CA ASN A 143 -11.31 5.59 17.87
C ASN A 143 -12.20 6.53 17.05
N HIS A 144 -12.39 6.26 15.76
CA HIS A 144 -13.09 7.17 14.86
C HIS A 144 -14.36 6.57 14.24
N LEU A 145 -14.35 5.26 13.94
CA LEU A 145 -15.50 4.60 13.33
C LEU A 145 -16.33 3.76 14.31
N GLY A 146 -15.86 3.56 15.55
CA GLY A 146 -16.57 2.82 16.59
C GLY A 146 -16.78 1.33 16.25
N ASN A 147 -16.01 0.76 15.34
CA ASN A 147 -16.11 -0.65 14.95
C ASN A 147 -15.08 -1.48 15.71
N PHE A 148 -15.45 -1.88 16.93
CA PHE A 148 -14.59 -2.65 17.83
C PHE A 148 -14.18 -4.01 17.26
N THR A 149 -15.08 -4.68 16.53
CA THR A 149 -14.78 -5.98 15.91
C THR A 149 -13.67 -5.86 14.86
N LEU A 150 -13.77 -4.90 13.95
CA LEU A 150 -12.71 -4.69 12.95
C LEU A 150 -11.41 -4.24 13.62
N ALA A 151 -11.49 -3.33 14.61
CA ALA A 151 -10.31 -2.91 15.34
C ALA A 151 -9.57 -4.08 16.01
N GLN A 152 -10.29 -4.94 16.74
CA GLN A 152 -9.73 -6.15 17.34
C GLN A 152 -9.10 -7.07 16.29
N ASN A 153 -9.76 -7.26 15.14
CA ASN A 153 -9.23 -8.09 14.07
C ASN A 153 -7.88 -7.57 13.56
N TYR A 154 -7.74 -6.27 13.29
CA TYR A 154 -6.47 -5.70 12.83
C TYR A 154 -5.39 -5.77 13.90
N TYR A 155 -5.71 -5.47 15.16
CA TYR A 155 -4.76 -5.54 16.26
C TYR A 155 -4.29 -6.97 16.57
N ASN A 156 -5.19 -7.96 16.58
CA ASN A 156 -4.80 -9.36 16.73
C ASN A 156 -3.94 -9.82 15.54
N THR A 157 -4.26 -9.38 14.33
CA THR A 157 -3.44 -9.63 13.14
C THR A 157 -2.06 -9.00 13.27
N PHE A 158 -1.96 -7.81 13.86
CA PHE A 158 -0.70 -7.13 14.14
C PHE A 158 0.17 -7.99 15.06
N LEU A 159 -0.33 -8.38 16.23
CA LEU A 159 0.43 -9.18 17.19
C LEU A 159 0.84 -10.55 16.64
N SER A 160 0.00 -11.14 15.78
CA SER A 160 0.33 -12.41 15.13
C SER A 160 1.45 -12.27 14.09
N LYS A 161 1.49 -11.17 13.33
CA LYS A 161 2.46 -10.98 12.23
C LYS A 161 3.75 -10.30 12.66
N PHE A 162 3.66 -9.41 13.65
CA PHE A 162 4.76 -8.55 14.10
C PHE A 162 4.90 -8.58 15.63
N PRO A 163 5.03 -9.76 16.26
CA PRO A 163 5.01 -9.89 17.71
C PRO A 163 6.12 -9.09 18.41
N ASN A 164 7.26 -8.89 17.75
CA ASN A 164 8.43 -8.19 18.28
C ASN A 164 8.53 -6.72 17.81
N SER A 165 7.49 -6.15 17.21
CA SER A 165 7.50 -4.73 16.80
C SER A 165 7.47 -3.81 18.04
N ASP A 166 8.11 -2.65 17.94
CA ASP A 166 8.07 -1.62 18.99
C ASP A 166 6.65 -1.12 19.28
N LEU A 167 5.70 -1.34 18.35
CA LEU A 167 4.28 -0.98 18.52
C LEU A 167 3.47 -2.07 19.23
N SER A 168 4.01 -3.26 19.50
CA SER A 168 3.25 -4.37 20.10
C SER A 168 2.61 -4.00 21.43
N SER A 169 3.33 -3.32 22.33
CA SER A 169 2.77 -2.88 23.62
C SER A 169 1.65 -1.84 23.45
N SER A 170 1.73 -0.98 22.43
CA SER A 170 0.64 -0.05 22.10
C SER A 170 -0.59 -0.78 21.59
N VAL A 171 -0.40 -1.83 20.77
CA VAL A 171 -1.50 -2.66 20.27
C VAL A 171 -2.19 -3.43 21.39
N GLU A 172 -1.42 -4.00 22.32
CA GLU A 172 -1.96 -4.68 23.50
C GLU A 172 -2.78 -3.72 24.37
N TYR A 173 -2.29 -2.50 24.57
CA TYR A 173 -3.02 -1.46 25.30
C TYR A 173 -4.37 -1.15 24.64
N GLU A 174 -4.40 -0.90 23.32
CA GLU A 174 -5.63 -0.61 22.57
C GLU A 174 -6.63 -1.78 22.64
N LEU A 175 -6.17 -3.03 22.50
CA LEU A 175 -7.01 -4.22 22.65
C LEU A 175 -7.62 -4.31 24.05
N ASN A 176 -6.85 -4.03 25.09
CA ASN A 176 -7.34 -4.04 26.46
C ASN A 176 -8.43 -2.99 26.68
N MET A 177 -8.27 -1.79 26.11
CA MET A 177 -9.29 -0.74 26.14
C MET A 177 -10.58 -1.19 25.46
N ILE A 178 -10.49 -1.79 24.27
CA ILE A 178 -11.66 -2.31 23.55
C ILE A 178 -12.35 -3.41 24.36
N ASN A 179 -11.59 -4.38 24.89
CA ASN A 179 -12.13 -5.49 25.67
C ASN A 179 -12.86 -5.00 26.93
N ALA A 180 -12.31 -4.00 27.61
CA ALA A 180 -12.95 -3.37 28.76
C ALA A 180 -14.26 -2.68 28.38
N ALA A 181 -14.27 -1.94 27.26
CA ALA A 181 -15.47 -1.28 26.75
C ALA A 181 -16.57 -2.31 26.41
N VAL A 182 -16.26 -3.34 25.62
CA VAL A 182 -17.20 -4.40 25.23
C VAL A 182 -17.77 -5.13 26.45
N LYS A 183 -16.92 -5.45 27.45
CA LYS A 183 -17.37 -6.09 28.68
C LYS A 183 -18.36 -5.22 29.45
N ASN A 184 -18.19 -3.90 29.45
CA ASN A 184 -19.09 -2.98 30.13
C ASN A 184 -20.43 -2.80 29.38
N PHE A 185 -20.45 -2.91 28.05
CA PHE A 185 -21.69 -2.88 27.27
C PHE A 185 -22.58 -4.11 27.46
N ASN A 186 -22.00 -5.27 27.78
CA ASN A 186 -22.72 -6.54 27.94
C ASN A 186 -23.21 -6.79 29.39
N LYS A 187 -23.08 -5.81 30.28
CA LYS A 187 -23.60 -5.86 31.66
C LYS A 187 -24.90 -5.09 31.76
#